data_AF-A0A381TZX8-F1
#
_entry.id   AF-A0A381TZX8-F1
#
_cell.length_a   1.000
_cell.length_b   1.000
_cell.length_c   1.000
_cell.angle_alpha   90.00
_cell.angle_beta   90.00
_cell.angle_gamma   90.00
#
_symmetry.space_group_name_H-M   'P 1'
#
loop_
_entity.id
_entity.type
_entity.pdbx_description
1 polymer ?
#
loop_
_entity_poly.entity_id
_entity_poly.type
_entity_poly.pdbx_seq_one_letter_code
_entity_poly.pdbx_strand_id
1 'polypeptide(L)' 'MTEADDDADSGDVDMIGRWHDFAGEQGWAICDSPTVTDVQAWLFNWAPLISSTITPVQTDSEIRAMFQAKLG' A
#
# COMPACT_ATOMS: atom_id res chain seq x y z
N MET A 1 -14.90 6.30 -11.70
CA MET A 1 -14.08 5.21 -11.15
C MET A 1 -14.74 3.92 -11.58
N THR A 2 -14.29 3.41 -12.71
CA THR A 2 -14.59 2.08 -13.22
C THR A 2 -13.51 1.12 -12.74
N GLU A 3 -13.73 -0.18 -12.83
CA GLU A 3 -12.70 -1.19 -12.51
C GLU A 3 -11.44 -1.01 -13.38
N ALA A 4 -11.60 -0.59 -14.63
CA ALA A 4 -10.47 -0.29 -15.52
C ALA A 4 -9.66 0.94 -15.09
N ASP A 5 -10.29 1.91 -14.42
CA ASP A 5 -9.57 3.06 -13.85
C ASP A 5 -8.77 2.60 -12.61
N ASP A 6 -9.36 1.73 -11.78
CA ASP A 6 -8.69 1.16 -10.59
C ASP A 6 -7.45 0.33 -11.01
N ASP A 7 -7.55 -0.50 -12.05
CA ASP A 7 -6.44 -1.31 -12.58
C ASP A 7 -5.33 -0.46 -13.23
N ALA A 8 -5.70 0.64 -13.89
CA ALA A 8 -4.71 1.53 -14.50
C ALA A 8 -3.92 2.33 -13.46
N ASP A 9 -4.56 2.65 -12.33
CA ASP A 9 -3.96 3.45 -11.25
C ASP A 9 -3.10 2.60 -10.31
N SER A 10 -3.39 1.31 -10.12
CA SER A 10 -2.77 0.46 -9.08
C SER A 10 -1.30 0.14 -9.30
N GLY A 11 -0.81 0.15 -10.55
CA GLY A 11 0.57 -0.22 -10.87
C GLY A 11 0.89 -1.64 -10.37
N ASP A 12 1.94 -1.78 -9.56
CA ASP A 12 2.37 -3.06 -8.97
C ASP A 12 1.68 -3.39 -7.63
N VAL A 13 0.63 -2.65 -7.26
CA VAL A 13 -0.15 -2.87 -6.03
C VAL A 13 -1.34 -3.78 -6.34
N ASP A 14 -1.46 -4.89 -5.61
CA ASP A 14 -2.64 -5.76 -5.62
C ASP A 14 -3.55 -5.44 -4.42
N MET A 15 -4.77 -4.97 -4.69
CA MET A 15 -5.73 -4.59 -3.65
C MET A 15 -6.44 -5.81 -3.08
N ILE A 16 -6.16 -6.15 -1.81
CA ILE A 16 -6.85 -7.24 -1.10
C ILE A 16 -8.22 -6.77 -0.59
N GLY A 17 -8.31 -5.52 -0.12
CA GLY A 17 -9.58 -4.95 0.33
C GLY A 17 -9.49 -3.51 0.79
N ARG A 18 -10.61 -2.78 0.65
CA ARG A 18 -10.76 -1.38 1.08
C ARG A 18 -12.06 -1.17 1.85
N TRP A 19 -12.00 -0.39 2.92
CA TRP A 19 -13.14 -0.06 3.76
C TRP A 19 -13.15 1.43 4.09
N HIS A 20 -14.36 1.99 4.16
CA HIS A 20 -14.57 3.40 4.48
C HIS A 20 -15.21 3.54 5.86
N ASP A 21 -14.61 4.35 6.73
CA ASP A 21 -15.29 4.94 7.86
C ASP A 21 -15.85 6.29 7.43
N PHE A 22 -17.09 6.26 6.92
CA PHE A 22 -17.74 7.45 6.41
C PHE A 22 -17.96 8.52 7.50
N ALA A 23 -18.21 8.10 8.75
CA ALA A 23 -18.45 9.04 9.85
C ALA A 23 -17.15 9.60 10.44
N GLY A 24 -16.08 8.80 10.42
CA GLY A 24 -14.74 9.21 10.88
C GLY A 24 -13.89 9.89 9.81
N GLU A 25 -14.41 10.10 8.60
CA GLU A 25 -13.71 10.74 7.48
C GLU A 25 -12.37 10.07 7.12
N GLN A 26 -12.31 8.75 7.27
CA GLN A 26 -11.11 7.96 7.02
C GLN A 26 -11.42 6.61 6.36
N GLY A 27 -10.37 5.88 5.99
CA GLY A 27 -10.52 4.53 5.45
C GLY A 27 -9.26 3.72 5.67
N TRP A 28 -9.36 2.44 5.33
CA TRP A 28 -8.25 1.51 5.37
C TRP A 28 -8.21 0.70 4.09
N ALA A 29 -7.00 0.44 3.62
CA ALA A 29 -6.72 -0.48 2.55
C ALA A 29 -5.69 -1.50 3.02
N ILE A 30 -5.90 -2.76 2.65
CA ILE A 30 -4.90 -3.81 2.73
C ILE A 30 -4.56 -4.18 1.29
N CYS A 31 -3.28 -4.19 0.97
CA CYS A 31 -2.76 -4.51 -0.35
C CYS A 31 -1.49 -5.34 -0.22
N ASP A 32 -1.22 -6.13 -1.26
CA ASP A 32 0.08 -6.76 -1.48
C ASP A 32 0.89 -5.93 -2.48
N SER A 33 2.20 -5.88 -2.30
CA SER A 33 3.09 -5.08 -3.14
C SER A 33 4.54 -5.54 -2.98
N PRO A 34 5.35 -5.57 -4.07
CA PRO A 34 6.78 -5.91 -3.99
C PRO A 34 7.57 -4.96 -3.08
N THR A 35 7.22 -3.67 -3.08
CA THR A 35 7.90 -2.66 -2.27
C THR A 35 6.96 -1.63 -1.68
N VAL A 36 7.42 -0.95 -0.63
CA VAL A 36 6.74 0.22 -0.05
C VAL A 36 6.71 1.39 -1.03
N THR A 37 7.70 1.47 -1.94
CA THR A 37 7.76 2.54 -2.95
C THR A 37 6.63 2.44 -3.95
N ASP A 38 6.23 1.24 -4.36
CA ASP A 38 5.10 1.04 -5.29
C ASP A 38 3.78 1.48 -4.63
N VAL A 39 3.59 1.14 -3.35
CA VAL A 39 2.44 1.62 -2.54
C VAL A 39 2.45 3.15 -2.41
N GLN A 40 3.61 3.76 -2.20
CA GLN A 40 3.73 5.22 -2.15
C GLN A 40 3.39 5.88 -3.48
N ALA A 41 3.86 5.32 -4.60
CA ALA A 41 3.59 5.84 -5.94
C ALA A 41 2.10 5.79 -6.26
N TRP A 42 1.46 4.66 -5.94
CA TRP A 42 0.01 4.50 -6.04
C TRP A 42 -0.73 5.55 -5.21
N LEU A 43 -0.43 5.65 -3.89
CA LEU A 43 -1.08 6.63 -3.01
C LEU A 43 -0.82 8.09 -3.41
N PHE A 44 0.30 8.37 -4.09
CA PHE A 44 0.65 9.70 -4.54
C PHE A 44 -0.32 10.25 -5.59
N ASN A 45 -1.03 9.38 -6.33
CA ASN A 45 -2.10 9.78 -7.26
C ASN A 45 -3.19 10.62 -6.56
N TRP A 46 -3.36 10.45 -5.24
CA TRP A 46 -4.33 11.18 -4.42
C TRP A 46 -3.69 12.10 -3.38
N ALA A 47 -2.39 12.39 -3.47
CA ALA A 47 -1.67 13.23 -2.50
C ALA A 47 -2.32 14.61 -2.23
N PRO A 48 -2.96 15.30 -3.19
CA PRO A 48 -3.66 16.56 -2.91
C PRO A 48 -4.97 16.40 -2.12
N LEU A 49 -5.52 15.18 -2.05
CA LEU A 49 -6.85 14.88 -1.52
C LEU A 49 -6.80 14.14 -0.18
N ILE A 50 -5.77 13.31 0.03
CA ILE A 50 -5.67 12.46 1.22
C ILE A 50 -4.32 12.59 1.91
N SER A 51 -4.35 12.41 3.24
CA SER A 51 -3.16 12.06 4.00
C SER A 51 -3.17 10.56 4.24
N SER A 52 -2.01 9.92 4.15
CA SER A 52 -1.89 8.47 4.24
C SER A 52 -0.79 8.07 5.22
N THR A 53 -1.01 6.98 5.95
CA THR A 53 0.01 6.30 6.77
C THR A 53 0.22 4.91 6.21
N ILE A 54 1.46 4.58 5.83
CA ILE A 54 1.81 3.25 5.33
C ILE A 54 2.49 2.48 6.46
N THR A 55 1.95 1.31 6.78
CA THR A 55 2.55 0.38 7.74
C THR A 55 2.92 -0.90 6.99
N PRO A 56 4.20 -1.09 6.61
CA PRO A 56 4.63 -2.32 5.96
C PRO A 56 4.41 -3.51 6.88
N VAL A 57 3.77 -4.56 6.36
CA VAL A 57 3.62 -5.84 7.05
C VAL A 57 4.45 -6.85 6.28
N GLN A 58 5.38 -7.51 6.98
CA GLN A 58 6.35 -8.41 6.37
C GLN A 58 6.34 -9.74 7.10
N THR A 59 6.65 -10.80 6.36
CA THR A 59 6.84 -12.14 6.89
C THR A 59 8.15 -12.25 7.69
N ASP A 60 8.21 -13.24 8.58
CA ASP A 60 9.43 -13.57 9.33
C ASP A 60 10.64 -13.83 8.41
N SER A 61 10.41 -14.42 7.24
CA SER A 61 11.45 -14.68 6.24
C SER A 61 12.04 -13.41 5.65
N GLU A 62 11.19 -12.45 5.28
CA GLU A 62 11.63 -11.17 4.70
C GLU A 62 12.39 -10.33 5.73
N ILE A 63 11.87 -10.26 6.95
CA ILE A 63 12.53 -9.57 8.06
C ILE A 63 13.88 -10.21 8.36
N ARG A 64 13.98 -11.55 8.40
CA ARG A 64 15.25 -12.26 8.62
C ARG A 64 16.26 -12.00 7.49
N ALA A 65 15.81 -12.04 6.23
CA ALA A 65 16.66 -11.75 5.08
C ALA A 65 17.21 -10.31 5.14
N MET A 66 16.36 -9.33 5.50
CA MET A 66 16.77 -7.95 5.70
C MET A 66 17.83 -7.82 6.80
N PHE A 67 17.63 -8.48 7.95
CA PHE A 67 18.63 -8.46 9.04
C PHE A 67 19.97 -9.05 8.61
N GLN A 68 19.96 -10.18 7.89
CA GLN A 68 21.19 -10.82 7.41
C GLN A 68 21.93 -9.93 6.41
N ALA A 69 21.22 -9.29 5.47
CA ALA A 69 21.82 -8.38 4.50
C ALA A 69 22.44 -7.13 5.15
N LYS A 70 21.93 -6.69 6.30
CA LYS A 70 22.44 -5.53 7.03
C LYS A 70 23.62 -5.83 7.97
N LEU A 71 23.69 -7.04 8.50
CA LEU A 71 24.69 -7.47 9.49
C LEU A 71 25.88 -8.22 8.89
N GLY A 72 25.78 -8.63 7.63
CA GLY A 72 26.91 -9.16 6.83
C GLY A 72 27.78 -8.05 6.25
#